data_AF-A0A829QQ93-F1
#
_entry.id   AF-A0A829QQ93-F1
#
_cell.length_a   1.000
_cell.length_b   1.000
_cell.length_c   1.000
_cell.angle_alpha   90.00
_cell.angle_beta   90.00
_cell.angle_gamma   90.00
#
_symmetry.space_group_name_H-M   'P 1'
#
loop_
_entity.id
_entity.type
_entity.pdbx_description
1 polymer ?
#
loop_
_entity_poly.entity_id
_entity_poly.type
_entity_poly.pdbx_seq_one_letter_code
_entity_poly.pdbx_strand_id
1 'polypeptide(L)'
;MAQAEPEQLSAEAAFDQRAPLHSCGRLRMLPPSHEIPPDYLNCMRQARAGGTGAELVTTVANFFLEDTTTYYRVYSTGRDVEVFVDSHDRGNPGLSHYFCPIPDTDLSFEPPSC
;
A
#
# COMPACT_ATOMS: atom_id res chain seq x y z
N MET A 1 11.95 -30.47 18.59
CA MET A 1 10.75 -29.61 18.77
C MET A 1 10.53 -28.95 17.42
N ALA A 2 9.47 -29.34 16.71
CA ALA A 2 9.16 -28.77 15.41
C ALA A 2 8.68 -27.32 15.62
N GLN A 3 9.43 -26.36 15.09
CA GLN A 3 9.02 -24.96 15.04
C GLN A 3 7.92 -24.90 13.99
N ALA A 4 6.69 -24.59 14.39
CA ALA A 4 5.62 -24.32 13.45
C ALA A 4 6.07 -23.14 12.57
N GLU A 5 6.05 -23.35 11.25
CA GLU A 5 6.17 -22.27 10.28
C GLU A 5 5.18 -21.15 10.68
N PRO A 6 5.60 -19.87 10.70
CA PRO A 6 4.67 -18.79 11.00
C PRO A 6 3.56 -18.86 9.97
N GLU A 7 2.35 -19.16 10.43
CA GLU A 7 1.14 -19.23 9.61
C GLU A 7 1.09 -17.94 8.77
N GLN A 8 1.35 -18.04 7.46
CA GLN A 8 1.28 -16.90 6.57
C GLN A 8 -0.18 -16.45 6.58
N LEU A 9 -0.47 -15.39 7.35
CA LEU A 9 -1.77 -14.75 7.37
C LEU A 9 -2.21 -14.47 5.93
N SER A 10 -3.47 -14.76 5.61
CA SER A 10 -4.04 -14.33 4.33
C SER A 10 -3.96 -12.81 4.21
N ALA A 11 -4.01 -12.27 3.00
CA ALA A 11 -3.94 -10.83 2.78
C ALA A 11 -5.06 -10.08 3.53
N GLU A 12 -6.26 -10.65 3.57
CA GLU A 12 -7.41 -10.15 4.32
C GLU A 12 -7.15 -10.16 5.82
N ALA A 13 -6.66 -11.29 6.37
CA ALA A 13 -6.36 -11.39 7.79
C ALA A 13 -5.22 -10.45 8.20
N ALA A 14 -4.22 -10.27 7.34
CA ALA A 14 -3.14 -9.32 7.55
C ALA A 14 -3.66 -7.88 7.56
N PHE A 15 -4.53 -7.53 6.61
CA PHE A 15 -5.17 -6.22 6.50
C PHE A 15 -6.03 -5.91 7.74
N ASP A 16 -6.91 -6.82 8.13
CA ASP A 16 -7.81 -6.65 9.29
C ASP A 16 -7.05 -6.53 10.62
N GLN A 17 -5.89 -7.19 10.74
CA GLN A 17 -5.05 -7.12 11.92
C GLN A 17 -4.13 -5.88 11.94
N ARG A 18 -4.05 -5.08 10.86
CA ARG A 18 -3.16 -3.92 10.84
C ARG A 18 -3.70 -2.78 11.69
N ALA A 19 -2.83 -2.32 12.60
CA ALA A 19 -3.10 -1.12 13.37
C ALA A 19 -3.22 0.10 12.43
N PRO A 20 -4.13 1.04 12.72
CA PRO A 20 -4.25 2.27 11.95
C PRO A 20 -2.96 3.09 12.04
N LEU A 21 -2.51 3.63 10.92
CA LEU A 21 -1.38 4.55 10.84
C LEU A 21 -1.87 5.99 10.63
N HIS A 22 -0.97 6.95 10.79
CA HIS A 22 -1.23 8.32 10.38
C HIS A 22 -1.59 8.35 8.89
N SER A 23 -2.71 8.99 8.53
CA SER A 23 -3.11 9.08 7.12
C SER A 23 -2.42 10.25 6.43
N CYS A 24 -1.66 9.95 5.37
CA CYS A 24 -1.16 10.94 4.42
C CYS A 24 -2.20 11.32 3.35
N GLY A 25 -3.36 10.65 3.36
CA GLY A 25 -4.53 11.01 2.56
C GLY A 25 -5.08 9.85 1.75
N ARG A 26 -6.15 10.17 1.01
CA ARG A 26 -6.83 9.24 0.11
C ARG A 26 -7.06 9.92 -1.23
N LEU A 27 -6.45 9.38 -2.28
CA LEU A 27 -6.48 9.94 -3.62
C LEU A 27 -7.29 9.05 -4.55
N ARG A 28 -8.18 9.66 -5.35
CA ARG A 28 -8.82 8.98 -6.47
C ARG A 28 -8.22 9.49 -7.77
N MET A 29 -7.67 8.59 -8.57
CA MET A 29 -7.00 8.87 -9.83
C MET A 29 -7.86 8.35 -10.99
N LEU A 30 -7.83 9.09 -12.10
CA LEU A 30 -8.52 8.72 -13.33
C LEU A 30 -7.48 8.42 -14.41
N PRO A 31 -7.64 7.33 -15.18
CA PRO A 31 -6.75 7.04 -16.30
C PRO A 31 -6.72 8.22 -17.29
N PRO A 32 -5.55 8.57 -17.86
CA PRO A 32 -4.27 7.85 -17.77
C PRO A 32 -3.38 8.27 -16.59
N SER A 33 -3.83 9.18 -15.72
CA SER A 33 -3.01 9.68 -14.63
C SER A 33 -2.97 8.66 -13.50
N HIS A 34 -1.77 8.14 -13.22
CA HIS A 34 -1.47 7.30 -12.06
C HIS A 34 -0.43 7.96 -11.15
N GLU A 35 -0.12 9.24 -11.39
CA GLU A 35 0.89 9.96 -10.65
C GLU A 35 0.31 10.45 -9.33
N ILE A 36 0.99 10.09 -8.24
CA ILE A 36 0.64 10.55 -6.91
C ILE A 36 1.26 11.92 -6.69
N PRO A 37 0.48 12.95 -6.30
CA PRO A 37 1.02 14.29 -6.10
C PRO A 37 2.12 14.32 -5.03
N PRO A 38 3.16 15.17 -5.20
CA PRO A 38 4.32 15.20 -4.32
C PRO A 38 4.01 15.40 -2.84
N ASP A 39 2.91 16.07 -2.48
CA ASP A 39 2.53 16.32 -1.09
C ASP A 39 2.21 15.02 -0.32
N TYR A 40 1.53 14.07 -0.96
CA TYR A 40 1.24 12.76 -0.37
C TYR A 40 2.54 11.97 -0.18
N LEU A 41 3.44 12.01 -1.17
CA LEU A 41 4.75 11.36 -1.09
C LEU A 41 5.64 12.00 -0.02
N ASN A 42 5.62 13.33 0.10
CA ASN A 42 6.36 14.07 1.12
C ASN A 42 5.88 13.70 2.52
N CYS A 43 4.57 13.60 2.73
CA CYS A 43 4.01 13.14 4.00
C CYS A 43 4.52 11.73 4.36
N MET A 44 4.46 10.79 3.42
CA MET A 44 4.93 9.41 3.64
C MET A 44 6.43 9.39 3.98
N ARG A 45 7.26 10.17 3.26
CA ARG A 45 8.71 10.29 3.53
C ARG A 45 8.99 10.88 4.91
N GLN A 46 8.27 11.93 5.31
CA GLN A 46 8.44 12.55 6.63
C GLN A 46 8.04 11.60 7.76
N ALA A 47 6.92 10.89 7.61
CA ALA A 47 6.47 9.91 8.59
C ALA A 47 7.44 8.72 8.71
N ARG A 48 8.04 8.29 7.60
CA ARG A 48 9.06 7.23 7.59
C ARG A 48 10.35 7.66 8.25
N ALA A 49 10.84 8.87 7.94
CA ALA A 49 12.01 9.46 8.56
C ALA A 49 11.82 9.73 10.07
N GLY A 50 10.61 10.13 10.47
CA GLY A 50 10.24 10.36 11.87
C GLY A 50 9.94 9.09 12.68
N GLY A 51 9.86 7.93 12.02
CA GLY A 51 9.53 6.66 12.67
C GLY A 51 8.07 6.53 13.14
N THR A 52 7.21 7.48 12.79
CA THR A 52 5.78 7.45 13.16
C THR A 52 4.97 6.52 12.25
N GLY A 53 5.45 6.27 11.03
CA GLY A 53 4.75 5.52 10.01
C GLY A 53 3.53 6.27 9.47
N ALA A 54 3.10 5.91 8.27
CA ALA A 54 1.94 6.50 7.63
C ALA A 54 1.30 5.58 6.59
N GLU A 55 0.08 5.91 6.22
CA GLU A 55 -0.68 5.24 5.17
C GLU A 55 -1.15 6.24 4.12
N LEU A 56 -1.03 5.84 2.86
CA LEU A 56 -1.60 6.52 1.70
C LEU A 56 -2.51 5.54 0.97
N VAL A 57 -3.76 5.95 0.73
CA VAL A 57 -4.71 5.15 -0.03
C VAL A 57 -4.88 5.76 -1.41
N THR A 58 -4.71 4.98 -2.47
CA THR A 58 -5.02 5.38 -3.82
C THR A 58 -6.13 4.52 -4.39
N THR A 59 -7.01 5.11 -5.20
CA THR A 59 -8.02 4.38 -5.95
C THR A 59 -7.90 4.78 -7.40
N VAL A 60 -7.60 3.83 -8.28
CA VAL A 60 -7.61 4.03 -9.73
C VAL A 60 -8.94 3.53 -10.25
N ALA A 61 -9.76 4.42 -10.79
CA ALA A 61 -11.03 4.04 -11.38
C ALA A 61 -10.80 3.52 -12.80
N ASN A 62 -11.08 2.24 -13.06
CA ASN A 62 -11.07 1.75 -14.43
C ASN A 62 -12.35 2.18 -15.17
N PHE A 63 -12.25 2.42 -16.48
CA PHE A 63 -13.38 2.84 -17.33
C PHE A 63 -14.60 1.89 -17.29
N PHE A 64 -14.42 0.68 -16.75
CA PHE A 64 -15.44 -0.36 -16.61
C PHE A 64 -16.00 -0.53 -15.18
N LEU A 65 -15.78 0.46 -14.28
CA LEU A 65 -16.26 0.52 -12.89
C LEU A 65 -15.58 -0.45 -11.90
N GLU A 66 -14.51 -1.11 -12.31
CA GLU A 66 -13.68 -1.95 -11.43
C GLU A 66 -12.56 -1.08 -10.86
N ASP A 67 -12.86 -0.36 -9.78
CA ASP A 67 -11.92 0.48 -9.06
C ASP A 67 -10.87 -0.42 -8.36
N THR A 68 -9.58 -0.16 -8.61
CA THR A 68 -8.49 -0.80 -7.84
C THR A 68 -8.08 0.14 -6.72
N THR A 69 -8.19 -0.30 -5.47
CA THR A 69 -7.75 0.48 -4.31
C THR A 69 -6.44 -0.09 -3.76
N THR A 70 -5.41 0.74 -3.65
CA THR A 70 -4.12 0.36 -3.09
C THR A 70 -3.87 1.11 -1.79
N TYR A 71 -3.50 0.39 -0.74
CA TYR A 71 -3.11 0.91 0.57
C TYR A 71 -1.60 0.78 0.71
N TYR A 72 -0.89 1.89 0.59
CA TYR A 72 0.55 1.97 0.81
C TYR A 72 0.82 2.34 2.26
N ARG A 73 1.62 1.53 2.95
CA ARG A 73 1.93 1.70 4.36
C ARG A 73 3.43 1.74 4.54
N VAL A 74 3.91 2.86 5.07
CA VAL A 74 5.31 3.05 5.46
C VAL A 74 5.45 2.97 6.96
N TYR A 75 6.55 2.37 7.39
CA TYR A 75 6.95 2.31 8.79
C TYR A 75 8.19 3.19 8.99
N SER A 76 9.10 2.85 9.91
CA SER A 76 10.39 3.52 10.04
C SER A 76 11.33 3.25 8.85
N THR A 77 12.39 4.05 8.74
CA THR A 77 13.52 3.79 7.81
C THR A 77 14.04 2.36 7.94
N GLY A 78 14.42 1.75 6.81
CA GLY A 78 14.98 0.39 6.77
C GLY A 78 13.94 -0.74 6.84
N ARG A 79 12.64 -0.42 6.85
CA ARG A 79 11.56 -1.40 6.67
C ARG A 79 10.94 -1.27 5.28
N ASP A 80 10.60 -2.38 4.66
CA ASP A 80 9.90 -2.39 3.38
C ASP A 80 8.54 -1.70 3.49
N VAL A 81 8.09 -1.15 2.36
CA VAL A 81 6.76 -0.59 2.23
C VAL A 81 5.79 -1.76 2.15
N GLU A 82 4.80 -1.77 3.02
CA GLU A 82 3.72 -2.75 2.97
C GLU A 82 2.62 -2.24 2.06
N VAL A 83 2.15 -3.07 1.14
CA VAL A 83 1.19 -2.70 0.11
C VAL A 83 0.05 -3.71 0.11
N PHE A 84 -1.17 -3.20 0.25
CA PHE A 84 -2.38 -3.98 0.02
C PHE A 84 -3.07 -3.50 -1.25
N VAL A 85 -3.42 -4.40 -2.16
CA VAL A 85 -4.14 -4.08 -3.39
C VAL A 85 -5.49 -4.78 -3.35
N ASP A 86 -6.55 -4.01 -3.21
CA ASP A 86 -7.94 -4.47 -3.33
C ASP A 86 -8.38 -4.26 -4.77
N SER A 87 -8.34 -5.35 -5.55
CA SER A 87 -8.89 -5.40 -6.90
C SER A 87 -10.29 -6.01 -6.83
N HIS A 88 -11.32 -5.20 -7.03
CA HIS A 88 -12.69 -5.70 -7.18
C HIS A 88 -12.96 -6.17 -8.62
N ASP A 89 -11.97 -6.86 -9.22
CA ASP A 89 -12.08 -7.44 -10.56
C ASP A 89 -12.85 -8.77 -10.45
N ARG A 90 -13.80 -8.98 -11.37
CA ARG A 90 -14.59 -10.22 -11.45
C ARG A 90 -13.75 -11.50 -11.58
N GLY A 91 -12.50 -11.41 -12.03
CA GLY A 91 -11.58 -12.54 -12.18
C GLY A 91 -10.71 -12.84 -10.96
N ASN A 92 -10.54 -11.89 -10.04
CA ASN A 92 -9.70 -12.06 -8.84
C ASN A 92 -10.21 -11.17 -7.68
N PRO A 93 -11.39 -11.50 -7.11
CA PRO A 93 -11.93 -10.76 -5.98
C PRO A 93 -11.08 -11.05 -4.75
N GLY A 94 -10.37 -10.04 -4.25
CA GLY A 94 -9.58 -10.19 -3.03
C GLY A 94 -8.52 -9.11 -2.81
N LEU A 95 -8.01 -9.10 -1.58
CA LEU A 95 -6.84 -8.32 -1.23
C LEU A 95 -5.59 -9.08 -1.65
N SER A 96 -4.67 -8.40 -2.33
CA SER A 96 -3.30 -8.87 -2.50
C SER A 96 -2.38 -8.12 -1.54
N HIS A 97 -1.37 -8.79 -1.01
CA HIS A 97 -0.49 -8.24 0.03
C HIS A 97 0.98 -8.44 -0.32
N TYR A 98 1.75 -7.36 -0.31
CA TYR A 98 3.16 -7.32 -0.73
C TYR A 98 4.01 -6.49 0.22
N PHE A 99 5.31 -6.83 0.30
CA PHE A 99 6.34 -5.98 0.88
C PHE A 99 7.28 -5.56 -0.24
N CYS A 100 7.35 -4.26 -0.51
CA CYS A 100 8.13 -3.69 -1.60
C CYS A 100 9.36 -2.96 -1.05
N PRO A 101 10.58 -3.33 -1.48
CA PRO A 101 11.82 -2.69 -1.05
C PRO A 101 12.01 -1.35 -1.77
N ILE A 102 11.20 -0.36 -1.38
CA ILE A 102 11.23 0.96 -1.98
C ILE A 102 12.20 1.86 -1.17
N PRO A 103 13.22 2.45 -1.81
CA PRO A 103 14.16 3.34 -1.13
C PRO A 103 13.45 4.60 -0.63
N ASP A 104 13.90 5.14 0.51
CA ASP A 104 13.28 6.29 1.18
C ASP A 104 13.16 7.54 0.28
N THR A 105 14.03 7.66 -0.72
CA THR A 105 14.12 8.80 -1.64
C THR A 105 13.23 8.67 -2.87
N ASP A 106 12.76 7.46 -3.20
CA ASP A 106 12.04 7.17 -4.45
C ASP A 106 10.78 6.35 -4.14
N LEU A 107 9.81 6.97 -3.46
CA LEU A 107 8.48 6.40 -3.28
C LEU A 107 7.69 6.52 -4.61
N SER A 108 8.13 5.84 -5.66
CA SER A 108 7.29 5.60 -6.83
C SER A 108 6.31 4.48 -6.52
N PHE A 109 5.07 4.87 -6.22
CA PHE A 109 3.98 3.96 -5.89
C PHE A 109 3.24 3.53 -7.17
N GLU A 110 3.97 3.00 -8.14
CA GLU A 110 3.34 2.27 -9.24
C GLU A 110 2.94 0.87 -8.74
N PRO A 111 1.72 0.36 -9.07
CA PRO A 111 1.33 -1.00 -8.71
C PRO A 111 2.32 -2.00 -9.31
N PRO A 112 2.68 -3.06 -8.58
CA PRO A 112 4.08 -3.44 -8.49
C PRO A 112 4.57 -4.27 -9.68
N SER A 113 5.65 -3.79 -10.30
CA SER A 113 6.84 -4.64 -10.48
C SER A 113 7.69 -4.55 -9.20
N CYS A 114 7.18 -5.16 -8.13
CA CYS A 114 7.98 -5.71 -7.04
C CYS A 114 8.28 -7.16 -7.47
#